data_AF-A0AAE0J0N8-F1
#
_entry.id   AF-A0AAE0J0N8-F1
#
_cell.length_a   1.000
_cell.length_b   1.000
_cell.length_c   1.000
_cell.angle_alpha   90.00
_cell.angle_beta   90.00
_cell.angle_gamma   90.00
#
_symmetry.space_group_name_H-M   'P 1'
#
loop_
_entity.id
_entity.type
_entity.pdbx_description
1 polymer ?
#
loop_
_entity_poly.entity_id
_entity_poly.type
_entity_poly.pdbx_seq_one_letter_code
_entity_poly.pdbx_strand_id
1 'polypeptide(L)'
;MAEKSLLPTEKSRTLSRSTQPMTSRRNMPRKNLPIATRREPSRKPVAGLDPMILRLDEPNQPPKALVTAPLPDDIDVDPSANRVYWTNMGADVTAKDGSLMSSTLDGFDKKVLLADGILTTPKQLVLVKDQQTGTEKLYFCDREGCSVHRCNVDSRLR
;
A
#
# COMPACT_ATOMS: atom_id res chain seq x y z
N MET A 1 -32.80 -36.42 34.56
CA MET A 1 -32.83 -35.54 33.38
C MET A 1 -31.40 -35.32 32.91
N ALA A 2 -31.01 -35.96 31.80
CA ALA A 2 -29.84 -35.61 31.00
C ALA A 2 -29.98 -36.38 29.68
N GLU A 3 -30.43 -35.68 28.65
CA GLU A 3 -30.66 -36.20 27.30
C GLU A 3 -29.32 -36.22 26.54
N LYS A 4 -28.86 -37.42 26.14
CA LYS A 4 -27.69 -37.58 25.27
C LYS A 4 -28.15 -37.46 23.81
N SER A 5 -27.82 -36.32 23.20
CA SER A 5 -27.99 -36.08 21.76
C SER A 5 -27.06 -36.98 20.95
N LEU A 6 -27.65 -37.75 20.01
CA LEU A 6 -26.92 -38.54 19.00
C LEU A 6 -26.52 -37.63 17.83
N LEU A 7 -25.23 -37.64 17.46
CA LEU A 7 -24.74 -37.09 16.19
C LEU A 7 -25.03 -38.07 15.05
N PRO A 8 -25.52 -37.63 13.87
CA PRO A 8 -25.64 -38.51 12.70
C PRO A 8 -24.29 -38.69 11.98
N THR A 9 -24.02 -39.92 11.58
CA THR A 9 -22.89 -40.35 10.74
C THR A 9 -23.11 -39.91 9.28
N GLU A 10 -22.16 -39.16 8.72
CA GLU A 10 -22.15 -38.84 7.28
C GLU A 10 -21.79 -40.07 6.43
N LYS A 11 -22.65 -40.38 5.45
CA LYS A 11 -22.38 -41.37 4.41
C LYS A 11 -21.53 -40.74 3.31
N SER A 12 -20.35 -41.30 3.09
CA SER A 12 -19.46 -40.95 1.97
C SER A 12 -20.18 -41.15 0.63
N ARG A 13 -20.37 -40.06 -0.13
CA ARG A 13 -20.85 -40.09 -1.52
C ARG A 13 -19.64 -40.15 -2.45
N THR A 14 -19.44 -41.31 -3.07
CA THR A 14 -18.54 -41.48 -4.21
C THR A 14 -19.11 -40.77 -5.43
N LEU A 15 -18.44 -39.70 -5.87
CA LEU A 15 -18.69 -39.05 -7.16
C LEU A 15 -17.96 -39.85 -8.26
N SER A 16 -18.73 -40.44 -9.18
CA SER A 16 -18.21 -41.08 -10.38
C SER A 16 -17.65 -40.02 -11.33
N ARG A 17 -16.38 -40.17 -11.70
CA ARG A 17 -15.68 -39.26 -12.61
C ARG A 17 -15.96 -39.71 -14.05
N SER A 18 -16.75 -38.92 -14.78
CA SER A 18 -16.93 -39.07 -16.23
C SER A 18 -15.67 -38.55 -16.94
N THR A 19 -14.95 -39.44 -17.62
CA THR A 19 -13.76 -39.08 -18.41
C THR A 19 -14.20 -38.86 -19.86
N GLN A 20 -14.29 -37.62 -20.30
CA GLN A 20 -14.34 -37.30 -21.73
C GLN A 20 -12.92 -37.12 -22.29
N PRO A 21 -12.60 -37.61 -23.50
CA PRO A 21 -11.28 -37.43 -24.08
C PRO A 21 -11.07 -35.97 -24.51
N MET A 22 -9.95 -35.38 -24.07
CA MET A 22 -9.47 -34.09 -24.55
C MET A 22 -9.09 -34.19 -26.03
N THR A 23 -9.82 -33.47 -26.89
CA THR A 23 -9.38 -33.27 -28.26
C THR A 23 -8.18 -32.31 -28.27
N SER A 24 -7.13 -32.71 -28.97
CA SER A 24 -5.90 -31.93 -29.16
C SER A 24 -6.23 -30.56 -29.77
N ARG A 25 -6.07 -29.50 -28.98
CA ARG A 25 -6.08 -28.13 -29.50
C ARG A 25 -4.81 -27.96 -30.35
N ARG A 26 -4.98 -27.85 -31.66
CA ARG A 26 -3.90 -27.43 -32.57
C ARG A 26 -3.31 -26.11 -32.04
N ASN A 27 -1.99 -26.09 -31.85
CA ASN A 27 -1.24 -24.87 -31.55
C ASN A 27 -1.37 -23.88 -32.72
N MET A 28 -2.18 -22.84 -32.54
CA MET A 28 -2.14 -21.65 -33.37
C MET A 28 -0.97 -20.78 -32.90
N PRO A 29 -0.10 -20.29 -33.80
CA PRO A 29 0.96 -19.38 -33.41
C PRO A 29 0.34 -18.08 -32.90
N ARG A 30 0.61 -17.74 -31.63
CA ARG A 30 0.24 -16.43 -31.08
C ARG A 30 1.08 -15.39 -31.82
N LYS A 31 0.42 -14.51 -32.58
CA LYS A 31 1.08 -13.33 -33.12
C LYS A 31 1.47 -12.44 -31.94
N ASN A 32 2.76 -12.22 -31.74
CA ASN A 32 3.25 -11.21 -30.81
C ASN A 32 2.88 -9.83 -31.38
N LEU A 33 1.76 -9.27 -30.93
CA LEU A 33 1.52 -7.84 -31.11
C LEU A 33 2.47 -7.10 -30.16
N PRO A 34 3.16 -6.03 -30.61
CA PRO A 34 3.95 -5.21 -29.70
C PRO A 34 3.04 -4.66 -28.61
N ILE A 35 3.41 -4.85 -27.35
CA ILE A 35 2.79 -4.16 -26.22
C ILE A 35 3.14 -2.68 -26.43
N ALA A 36 2.16 -1.91 -26.90
CA ALA A 36 2.29 -0.47 -26.92
C ALA A 36 2.45 -0.02 -25.45
N THR A 37 3.63 0.51 -25.11
CA THR A 37 3.85 1.23 -23.86
C THR A 37 3.07 2.53 -23.96
N ARG A 38 1.76 2.45 -23.67
CA ARG A 38 0.92 3.63 -23.48
C ARG A 38 1.50 4.35 -22.27
N ARG A 39 2.32 5.38 -22.51
CA ARG A 39 2.65 6.37 -21.49
C ARG A 39 1.33 7.00 -21.09
N GLU A 40 0.79 6.59 -19.94
CA GLU A 40 -0.31 7.33 -19.32
C GLU A 40 0.13 8.79 -19.21
N PRO A 41 -0.69 9.75 -19.65
CA PRO A 41 -0.32 11.14 -19.50
C PRO A 41 -0.09 11.41 -18.01
N SER A 42 1.10 11.92 -17.67
CA SER A 42 1.44 12.41 -16.34
C SER A 42 0.25 13.19 -15.80
N ARG A 43 -0.29 12.78 -14.64
CA ARG A 43 -1.46 13.41 -14.03
C ARG A 43 -1.07 14.86 -13.75
N LYS A 44 -1.50 15.79 -14.61
CA LYS A 44 -1.20 17.21 -14.43
C LYS A 44 -1.83 17.64 -13.09
N PRO A 45 -1.09 18.35 -12.22
CA PRO A 45 -1.68 18.93 -11.03
C PRO A 45 -2.92 19.74 -11.41
N VAL A 46 -4.00 19.61 -10.64
CA VAL A 46 -5.14 20.51 -10.77
C VAL A 46 -4.61 21.92 -10.50
N ALA A 47 -4.74 22.82 -11.48
CA ALA A 47 -4.17 24.16 -11.38
C ALA A 47 -4.70 24.86 -10.11
N GLY A 48 -3.78 25.27 -9.22
CA GLY A 48 -4.07 26.15 -8.09
C GLY A 48 -3.95 25.53 -6.69
N LEU A 49 -3.73 24.22 -6.55
CA LEU A 49 -3.45 23.61 -5.24
C LEU A 49 -2.29 22.61 -5.35
N ASP A 50 -1.19 22.91 -4.64
CA ASP A 50 -0.16 21.90 -4.39
C ASP A 50 -0.80 20.77 -3.56
N PRO A 51 -0.64 19.50 -3.95
CA PRO A 51 -1.14 18.40 -3.15
C PRO A 51 -0.54 18.47 -1.75
N MET A 52 -1.39 18.22 -0.75
CA MET A 52 -1.08 18.46 0.64
C MET A 52 -1.82 17.48 1.55
N ILE A 53 -1.23 17.23 2.71
CA ILE A 53 -1.89 16.57 3.83
C ILE A 53 -2.57 17.66 4.65
N LEU A 54 -3.83 17.41 4.98
CA LEU A 54 -4.67 18.34 5.74
C LEU A 54 -4.92 17.80 7.15
N ARG A 55 -5.05 18.71 8.11
CA ARG A 55 -5.43 18.42 9.49
C ARG A 55 -6.78 19.08 9.81
N LEU A 56 -7.67 18.31 10.42
CA LEU A 56 -8.95 18.79 10.95
C LEU A 56 -8.91 18.70 12.47
N ASP A 57 -8.92 19.85 13.15
CA ASP A 57 -8.81 19.91 14.62
C ASP A 57 -10.14 19.65 15.33
N GLU A 58 -11.22 20.23 14.80
CA GLU A 58 -12.55 20.17 15.38
C GLU A 58 -13.60 19.85 14.30
N PRO A 59 -14.71 19.19 14.67
CA PRO A 59 -15.84 19.05 13.79
C PRO A 59 -16.31 20.42 13.27
N ASN A 60 -16.61 20.51 11.98
CA ASN A 60 -17.14 21.70 11.30
C ASN A 60 -16.20 22.91 11.19
N GLN A 61 -14.93 22.80 11.58
CA GLN A 61 -13.92 23.81 11.21
C GLN A 61 -13.35 23.53 9.80
N PRO A 62 -12.89 24.56 9.07
CA PRO A 62 -12.18 24.32 7.82
C PRO A 62 -10.87 23.57 8.09
N PRO A 63 -10.49 22.59 7.23
CA PRO A 63 -9.22 21.91 7.37
C PRO A 63 -8.04 22.87 7.17
N LYS A 64 -6.96 22.64 7.91
CA LYS A 64 -5.72 23.41 7.82
C LYS A 64 -4.68 22.60 7.04
N ALA A 65 -3.90 23.28 6.23
CA ALA A 65 -2.74 22.65 5.59
C ALA A 65 -1.74 22.22 6.68
N LEU A 66 -1.41 20.93 6.71
CA LEU A 66 -0.38 20.40 7.59
C LEU A 66 0.97 20.44 6.90
N VAL A 67 1.05 19.83 5.71
CA VAL A 67 2.29 19.73 4.94
C VAL A 67 2.01 19.58 3.45
N THR A 68 2.84 20.19 2.61
CA THR A 68 2.83 19.93 1.16
C THR A 68 3.50 18.59 0.85
N ALA A 69 2.86 17.78 0.01
CA ALA A 69 3.28 16.43 -0.33
C ALA A 69 2.96 16.14 -1.81
N PRO A 70 3.94 15.75 -2.63
CA PRO A 70 3.68 15.40 -4.02
C PRO A 70 3.03 14.01 -4.12
N LEU A 71 1.82 13.95 -4.68
CA LEU A 71 1.10 12.68 -4.91
C LEU A 71 1.03 11.78 -3.67
N PRO A 72 0.53 12.29 -2.52
CA PRO A 72 0.42 11.48 -1.32
C PRO A 72 -0.64 10.39 -1.54
N ASP A 73 -0.39 9.20 -1.01
CA ASP A 73 -1.34 8.09 -1.07
C ASP A 73 -1.88 7.74 0.32
N ASP A 74 -1.02 7.20 1.19
CA ASP A 74 -1.43 6.75 2.52
C ASP A 74 -0.66 7.43 3.65
N ILE A 75 -1.23 7.39 4.85
CA ILE A 75 -0.80 8.14 6.03
C ILE A 75 -1.05 7.33 7.31
N ASP A 76 -0.11 7.37 8.25
CA ASP A 76 -0.30 6.85 9.60
C ASP A 76 0.30 7.83 10.63
N VAL A 77 -0.21 7.77 11.86
CA VAL A 77 0.06 8.78 12.90
C VAL A 77 0.53 8.12 14.18
N ASP A 78 1.57 8.69 14.77
CA ASP A 78 2.04 8.36 16.11
C ASP A 78 1.95 9.57 17.05
N PRO A 79 0.85 9.67 17.82
CA PRO A 79 0.70 10.75 18.78
C PRO A 79 1.76 10.75 19.88
N SER A 80 2.22 9.57 20.31
CA SER A 80 3.20 9.45 21.39
C SER A 80 4.60 9.94 20.99
N ALA A 81 4.95 9.80 19.71
CA ALA A 81 6.18 10.32 19.14
C ALA A 81 6.06 11.75 18.57
N ASN A 82 4.85 12.34 18.60
CA ASN A 82 4.51 13.56 17.87
C ASN A 82 4.89 13.46 16.39
N ARG A 83 4.49 12.38 15.70
CA ARG A 83 4.85 12.13 14.30
C ARG A 83 3.67 11.75 13.44
N VAL A 84 3.75 12.15 12.19
CA VAL A 84 2.96 11.63 11.07
C VAL A 84 3.92 11.03 10.05
N TYR A 85 3.49 9.97 9.38
CA TYR A 85 4.22 9.25 8.34
C TYR A 85 3.34 9.13 7.12
N TRP A 86 3.89 9.29 5.92
CA TRP A 86 3.11 9.15 4.68
C TRP A 86 3.97 8.71 3.50
N THR A 87 3.31 8.16 2.47
CA THR A 87 3.94 7.81 1.19
C THR A 87 3.64 8.84 0.11
N ASN A 88 4.62 9.09 -0.74
CA ASN A 88 4.45 9.80 -2.02
C ASN A 88 4.61 8.79 -3.15
N MET A 89 3.62 8.69 -4.04
CA MET A 89 3.56 7.66 -5.10
C MET A 89 4.64 7.76 -6.18
N GLY A 90 5.41 8.84 -6.23
CA GLY A 90 6.23 9.13 -7.41
C GLY A 90 5.41 9.65 -8.59
N ALA A 91 6.05 10.40 -9.48
CA ALA A 91 5.40 11.02 -10.63
C ALA A 91 5.35 10.08 -11.85
N ASP A 92 6.30 9.13 -11.94
CA ASP A 92 6.39 8.14 -13.00
C ASP A 92 6.30 6.72 -12.43
N VAL A 93 5.24 6.01 -12.80
CA VAL A 93 4.95 4.62 -12.40
C VAL A 93 6.01 3.59 -12.83
N THR A 94 7.02 4.00 -13.59
CA THR A 94 8.16 3.18 -14.02
C THR A 94 9.50 3.66 -13.47
N ALA A 95 9.56 4.85 -12.87
CA ALA A 95 10.75 5.38 -12.24
C ALA A 95 10.72 5.13 -10.73
N LYS A 96 11.89 5.05 -10.11
CA LYS A 96 11.99 4.95 -8.64
C LYS A 96 11.98 6.34 -8.02
N ASP A 97 10.91 7.10 -8.20
CA ASP A 97 10.75 8.47 -7.70
C ASP A 97 9.70 8.58 -6.58
N GLY A 98 9.27 7.44 -6.02
CA GLY A 98 8.46 7.38 -4.81
C GLY A 98 9.29 7.58 -3.54
N SER A 99 8.65 8.10 -2.49
CA SER A 99 9.31 8.34 -1.19
C SER A 99 8.42 8.01 0.00
N LEU A 100 9.06 7.73 1.13
CA LEU A 100 8.44 7.63 2.45
C LEU A 100 8.90 8.81 3.30
N MET A 101 7.95 9.49 3.92
CA MET A 101 8.17 10.78 4.56
C MET A 101 7.65 10.79 6.00
N SER A 102 8.12 11.78 6.78
CA SER A 102 7.61 12.06 8.12
C SER A 102 7.65 13.55 8.44
N SER A 103 6.80 14.00 9.36
CA SER A 103 6.85 15.34 9.98
C SER A 103 6.30 15.24 11.40
N THR A 104 6.38 16.33 12.17
CA THR A 104 5.62 16.45 13.42
C THR A 104 4.14 16.68 13.16
N LEU A 105 3.28 16.56 14.19
CA LEU A 105 1.80 16.69 14.06
C LEU A 105 1.32 18.12 13.76
N ASP A 106 2.23 19.08 13.82
CA ASP A 106 2.07 20.47 13.43
C ASP A 106 2.77 20.79 12.10
N GLY A 107 3.31 19.77 11.40
CA GLY A 107 3.84 19.88 10.04
C GLY A 107 5.31 20.30 9.95
N PHE A 108 5.96 20.57 11.08
CA PHE A 108 7.38 20.90 11.13
C PHE A 108 8.28 19.66 11.05
N ASP A 109 9.59 19.89 11.02
CA ASP A 109 10.63 18.84 11.00
C ASP A 109 10.35 17.72 9.98
N LYS A 110 10.01 18.16 8.75
CA LYS A 110 9.77 17.28 7.61
C LYS A 110 11.05 16.53 7.23
N LYS A 111 10.96 15.21 7.17
CA LYS A 111 12.06 14.28 6.91
C LYS A 111 11.70 13.32 5.79
N VAL A 112 12.70 13.00 4.99
CA VAL A 112 12.67 11.87 4.06
C VAL A 112 13.16 10.65 4.84
N LEU A 113 12.31 9.64 5.03
CA LEU A 113 12.70 8.37 5.66
C LEU A 113 13.29 7.40 4.66
N LEU A 114 12.72 7.35 3.46
CA LEU A 114 13.26 6.64 2.31
C LEU A 114 13.20 7.55 1.10
N ALA A 115 14.37 7.82 0.55
CA ALA A 115 14.54 8.73 -0.58
C ALA A 115 14.33 8.01 -1.93
N ASP A 116 14.28 8.85 -2.96
CA ASP A 116 14.22 8.45 -4.36
C ASP A 116 15.34 7.44 -4.71
N GLY A 117 15.04 6.56 -5.65
CA GLY A 117 15.90 5.46 -6.10
C GLY A 117 15.57 4.11 -5.46
N ILE A 118 14.72 4.09 -4.43
CA ILE A 118 14.32 2.86 -3.75
C ILE A 118 12.93 2.41 -4.20
N LEU A 119 11.94 3.31 -4.13
CA LEU A 119 10.52 3.01 -4.30
C LEU A 119 10.01 3.54 -5.63
N THR A 120 9.17 2.77 -6.30
CA THR A 120 8.49 3.17 -7.55
C THR A 120 7.18 3.86 -7.20
N THR A 121 6.25 3.15 -6.56
CA THR A 121 4.91 3.67 -6.28
C THR A 121 4.40 3.13 -4.94
N PRO A 122 4.90 3.70 -3.83
CA PRO A 122 4.53 3.25 -2.51
C PRO A 122 3.08 3.61 -2.16
N LYS A 123 2.38 2.67 -1.55
CA LYS A 123 0.97 2.72 -1.14
C LYS A 123 0.78 1.94 0.16
N GLN A 124 -0.35 2.16 0.84
CA GLN A 124 -0.82 1.34 1.97
C GLN A 124 0.22 1.21 3.10
N LEU A 125 0.34 2.25 3.92
CA LEU A 125 1.31 2.39 5.02
C LEU A 125 0.66 2.01 6.35
N VAL A 126 1.37 1.24 7.18
CA VAL A 126 0.98 0.98 8.56
C VAL A 126 2.18 1.08 9.50
N LEU A 127 1.99 1.80 10.60
CA LEU A 127 2.89 1.82 11.74
C LEU A 127 2.51 0.69 12.69
N VAL A 128 3.47 -0.20 12.94
CA VAL A 128 3.32 -1.31 13.88
C VAL A 128 4.27 -1.11 15.05
N LYS A 129 3.69 -1.08 16.26
CA LYS A 129 4.45 -1.08 17.51
C LYS A 129 4.52 -2.48 18.08
N ASP A 130 5.72 -2.99 18.23
CA ASP A 130 5.98 -4.23 18.96
C ASP A 130 5.95 -3.93 20.47
N GLN A 131 4.94 -4.43 21.18
CA GLN A 131 4.71 -4.11 22.58
C GLN A 131 5.78 -4.70 23.51
N GLN A 132 6.41 -5.80 23.12
CA GLN A 132 7.42 -6.49 23.93
C GLN A 132 8.77 -5.80 23.83
N THR A 133 9.14 -5.34 22.64
CA THR A 133 10.45 -4.72 22.36
C THR A 133 10.41 -3.20 22.38
N GLY A 134 9.21 -2.61 22.32
CA GLY A 134 9.02 -1.17 22.13
C GLY A 134 9.45 -0.67 20.76
N THR A 135 9.70 -1.56 19.79
CA THR A 135 10.18 -1.16 18.46
C THR A 135 9.04 -0.73 17.56
N GLU A 136 9.28 0.33 16.79
CA GLU A 136 8.33 0.91 15.85
C GLU A 136 8.81 0.68 14.42
N LYS A 137 7.94 0.06 13.62
CA LYS A 137 8.24 -0.30 12.23
C LYS A 137 7.12 0.19 11.32
N LEU A 138 7.53 0.79 10.21
CA LEU A 138 6.64 1.13 9.12
C LEU A 138 6.64 -0.03 8.13
N TYR A 139 5.47 -0.54 7.78
CA TYR A 139 5.26 -1.53 6.72
C TYR A 139 4.45 -0.88 5.61
N PHE A 140 4.84 -1.12 4.36
CA PHE A 140 4.15 -0.55 3.21
C PHE A 140 4.39 -1.36 1.94
N CYS A 141 3.50 -1.22 0.98
CA CYS A 141 3.61 -1.87 -0.33
C CYS A 141 4.20 -0.90 -1.34
N ASP A 142 4.97 -1.41 -2.29
CA ASP A 142 5.33 -0.71 -3.53
C ASP A 142 4.58 -1.40 -4.67
N ARG A 143 3.49 -0.78 -5.14
CA ARG A 143 2.57 -1.41 -6.10
C ARG A 143 3.30 -1.71 -7.41
N GLU A 144 4.01 -0.73 -7.96
CA GLU A 144 4.69 -0.86 -9.25
C GLU A 144 6.09 -1.45 -9.11
N GLY A 145 6.71 -1.34 -7.92
CA GLY A 145 7.91 -2.11 -7.55
C GLY A 145 7.63 -3.60 -7.30
N CYS A 146 6.36 -4.00 -7.17
CA CYS A 146 5.90 -5.36 -6.88
C CYS A 146 6.52 -5.95 -5.59
N SER A 147 6.66 -5.15 -4.55
CA SER A 147 7.35 -5.52 -3.31
C SER A 147 6.63 -5.03 -2.05
N VAL A 148 6.94 -5.67 -0.92
CA VAL A 148 6.55 -5.21 0.42
C VAL A 148 7.82 -4.83 1.16
N HIS A 149 7.79 -3.66 1.80
CA HIS A 149 8.93 -3.09 2.49
C HIS A 149 8.63 -2.89 3.97
N ARG A 150 9.71 -2.81 4.74
CA ARG A 150 9.68 -2.38 6.12
C ARG A 150 10.90 -1.52 6.42
N CYS A 151 10.73 -0.47 7.21
CA CYS A 151 11.85 0.24 7.83
C CYS A 151 11.53 0.63 9.27
N ASN A 152 12.56 1.01 10.03
CA ASN A 152 12.35 1.67 11.31
C ASN A 152 11.87 3.11 11.07
N VAL A 153 11.19 3.68 12.07
CA VAL A 153 10.77 5.10 12.05
C VAL A 153 11.95 6.09 12.07
N ASP A 154 13.14 5.65 12.50
CA ASP A 154 14.38 6.44 12.52
C ASP A 154 15.17 6.39 11.18
N SER A 155 14.54 5.94 10.08
CA SER A 155 15.09 5.82 8.73
C SER A 155 16.21 4.79 8.53
N ARG A 156 16.46 3.89 9.49
CA ARG A 156 17.40 2.77 9.27
C ARG A 156 16.73 1.61 8.54
N LEU A 157 17.21 1.32 7.33
CA LEU A 157 16.89 0.09 6.60
C LEU A 157 17.60 -1.09 7.28
N ARG A 158 16.84 -2.16 7.57
CA ARG A 158 17.36 -3.48 7.99
C ARG A 158 16.67 -4.57 7.21
#